data_AF-A0A059X2D6-F1
#
_entry.id   AF-A0A059X2D6-F1
#
_cell.length_a   1.000
_cell.length_b   1.000
_cell.length_c   1.000
_cell.angle_alpha   90.00
_cell.angle_beta   90.00
_cell.angle_gamma   90.00
#
_symmetry.space_group_name_H-M   'P 1'
#
loop_
_entity.id
_entity.type
_entity.pdbx_description
1 polymer ?
#
loop_
_entity_poly.entity_id
_entity_poly.type
_entity_poly.pdbx_seq_one_letter_code
_entity_poly.pdbx_strand_id
1 'polypeptide(L)'
;RTIAWAKRSKVEFEKHLKKRNLPKDQRPLLFAVIQGGNNKELRAQCAQELVQIGFDGYGFGGWPLNEEDEFDNDLLSYVASLMPDNSPKYALGIGNPTAVVDCFKMGYNIFDCVLPTRDARHKRLYNFIKDPNKIDILKEDFFWEHLFISQEKYLKDPTPLSQFCDCYTCQHYSKAYLHHLFEIEDSLAARLATIHNLRTYTKLIELLRTHD
;
A
#
# COMPACT_ATOMS: atom_id res chain seq x y z
N ARG A 1 -18.84 -18.62 -4.80
CA ARG A 1 -19.11 -18.04 -3.45
C ARG A 1 -18.99 -16.52 -3.43
N THR A 2 -17.83 -15.94 -3.80
CA THR A 2 -17.58 -14.48 -3.80
C THR A 2 -18.66 -13.68 -4.52
N ILE A 3 -19.02 -14.06 -5.76
CA ILE A 3 -20.05 -13.38 -6.55
C ILE A 3 -21.41 -13.32 -5.82
N ALA A 4 -21.83 -14.45 -5.23
CA ALA A 4 -23.10 -14.52 -4.49
C ALA A 4 -23.11 -13.60 -3.25
N TRP A 5 -21.98 -13.50 -2.54
CA TRP A 5 -21.84 -12.56 -1.43
C TRP A 5 -21.81 -11.11 -1.91
N ALA A 6 -21.06 -10.81 -2.97
CA ALA A 6 -20.99 -9.47 -3.55
C ALA A 6 -22.39 -8.96 -3.97
N LYS A 7 -23.18 -9.81 -4.62
CA LYS A 7 -24.58 -9.49 -4.99
C LYS A 7 -25.44 -9.17 -3.77
N ARG A 8 -25.35 -9.99 -2.71
CA ARG A 8 -26.09 -9.76 -1.46
C ARG A 8 -25.66 -8.45 -0.78
N SER A 9 -24.36 -8.17 -0.72
CA SER A 9 -23.83 -6.93 -0.17
C SER A 9 -24.28 -5.71 -0.96
N LYS A 10 -24.30 -5.78 -2.30
CA LYS A 10 -24.78 -4.69 -3.16
C LYS A 10 -26.24 -4.35 -2.88
N VAL A 11 -27.11 -5.37 -2.81
CA VAL A 11 -28.54 -5.19 -2.51
C VAL A 11 -28.75 -4.51 -1.15
N GLU A 12 -28.06 -4.97 -0.11
CA GLU A 12 -28.22 -4.39 1.23
C GLU A 12 -27.64 -2.97 1.30
N PHE A 13 -26.51 -2.73 0.63
CA PHE A 13 -25.89 -1.40 0.52
C PHE A 13 -26.85 -0.39 -0.13
N GLU A 14 -27.47 -0.72 -1.27
CA GLU A 14 -28.43 0.16 -1.95
C GLU A 14 -29.67 0.44 -1.11
N LYS A 15 -30.17 -0.55 -0.38
CA LYS A 15 -31.27 -0.38 0.57
C LYS A 15 -30.91 0.61 1.68
N HIS A 16 -29.71 0.52 2.26
CA HIS A 16 -29.23 1.48 3.25
C HIS A 16 -29.00 2.87 2.67
N LEU A 17 -28.50 2.99 1.45
CA LEU A 17 -28.35 4.28 0.77
C LEU A 17 -29.70 4.99 0.63
N LYS A 18 -30.72 4.28 0.14
CA LYS A 18 -32.09 4.83 0.01
C LYS A 18 -32.65 5.28 1.36
N LYS A 19 -32.44 4.48 2.41
CA LYS A 19 -32.92 4.82 3.77
C LYS A 19 -32.22 6.07 4.35
N ARG A 20 -30.91 6.22 4.11
CA ARG A 20 -30.14 7.36 4.63
C ARG A 20 -30.40 8.65 3.85
N ASN A 21 -30.81 8.54 2.58
CA ASN A 21 -31.11 9.67 1.69
C ASN A 21 -30.01 10.75 1.71
N LEU A 22 -28.76 10.30 1.61
CA LEU A 22 -27.60 11.19 1.63
C LEU A 22 -27.48 11.97 0.32
N PRO A 23 -26.96 13.21 0.36
CA PRO A 23 -26.46 13.90 -0.81
C PRO A 23 -25.48 13.04 -1.62
N LYS A 24 -25.45 13.21 -2.95
CA LYS A 24 -24.66 12.36 -3.86
C LYS A 24 -23.16 12.41 -3.54
N ASP A 25 -22.66 13.57 -3.15
CA ASP A 25 -21.28 13.84 -2.73
C ASP A 25 -20.91 13.21 -1.38
N GLN A 26 -21.90 12.83 -0.57
CA GLN A 26 -21.71 12.16 0.72
C GLN A 26 -22.00 10.66 0.67
N ARG A 27 -22.31 10.13 -0.52
CA ARG A 27 -22.58 8.72 -0.70
C ARG A 27 -21.27 7.92 -0.48
N PRO A 28 -21.24 6.94 0.44
CA PRO A 28 -20.08 6.04 0.54
C PRO A 28 -19.89 5.27 -0.77
N LEU A 29 -18.66 4.84 -1.02
CA LEU A 29 -18.31 3.98 -2.14
C LEU A 29 -18.37 2.51 -1.71
N LEU A 30 -18.74 1.63 -2.64
CA LEU A 30 -18.73 0.19 -2.46
C LEU A 30 -17.80 -0.47 -3.49
N PHE A 31 -16.79 -1.16 -2.99
CA PHE A 31 -15.81 -1.86 -3.81
C PHE A 31 -16.10 -3.35 -3.88
N ALA A 32 -15.79 -3.97 -5.01
CA ALA A 32 -15.78 -5.42 -5.16
C ALA A 32 -14.34 -5.96 -5.17
N VAL A 33 -14.18 -7.22 -4.79
CA VAL A 33 -12.87 -7.88 -4.73
C VAL A 33 -12.88 -9.10 -5.64
N ILE A 34 -12.04 -9.07 -6.66
CA ILE A 34 -11.87 -10.15 -7.63
C ILE A 34 -11.08 -11.28 -6.96
N GLN A 35 -11.63 -12.48 -6.97
CA GLN A 35 -11.07 -13.69 -6.38
C GLN A 35 -10.85 -14.75 -7.48
N GLY A 36 -10.14 -15.83 -7.16
CA GLY A 36 -9.85 -16.91 -8.12
C GLY A 36 -8.55 -17.67 -7.88
N GLY A 37 -7.80 -17.34 -6.81
CA GLY A 37 -6.47 -17.90 -6.58
C GLY A 37 -5.53 -17.54 -7.74
N ASN A 38 -4.71 -18.50 -8.15
CA ASN A 38 -3.76 -18.36 -9.25
C ASN A 38 -4.34 -18.77 -10.61
N ASN A 39 -5.64 -19.10 -10.68
CA ASN A 39 -6.29 -19.51 -11.93
C ASN A 39 -6.87 -18.29 -12.67
N LYS A 40 -6.35 -18.01 -13.86
CA LYS A 40 -6.74 -16.85 -14.69
C LYS A 40 -8.19 -16.94 -15.16
N GLU A 41 -8.70 -18.12 -15.50
CA GLU A 41 -10.07 -18.31 -15.97
C GLU A 41 -11.09 -17.98 -14.86
N LEU A 42 -10.84 -18.44 -13.64
CA LEU A 42 -11.68 -18.14 -12.47
C LEU A 42 -11.62 -16.65 -12.11
N ARG A 43 -10.46 -16.01 -12.27
CA ARG A 43 -10.32 -14.55 -12.12
C ARG A 43 -11.16 -13.80 -13.14
N ALA A 44 -11.10 -14.18 -14.41
CA ALA A 44 -11.91 -13.59 -15.48
C ALA A 44 -13.40 -13.75 -15.23
N GLN A 45 -13.85 -14.96 -14.88
CA GLN A 45 -15.24 -15.23 -14.53
C GLN A 45 -15.70 -14.37 -13.35
N CYS A 46 -14.89 -14.29 -12.29
CA CYS A 46 -15.20 -13.47 -11.13
C CYS A 46 -15.27 -11.98 -11.48
N ALA A 47 -14.31 -11.47 -12.27
CA ALA A 47 -14.27 -10.07 -12.69
C ALA A 47 -15.49 -9.70 -13.53
N GLN A 48 -15.81 -10.50 -14.55
CA GLN A 48 -16.94 -10.26 -15.45
C GLN A 48 -18.27 -10.18 -14.67
N GLU A 49 -18.52 -11.13 -13.77
CA GLU A 49 -19.73 -11.16 -12.94
C GLU A 49 -19.81 -9.98 -11.97
N LEU A 50 -18.69 -9.59 -11.35
CA LEU A 50 -18.64 -8.43 -10.46
C LEU A 50 -18.87 -7.11 -11.20
N VAL A 51 -18.29 -6.96 -12.40
CA VAL A 51 -18.49 -5.78 -13.25
C VAL A 51 -19.96 -5.67 -13.68
N GLN A 52 -20.61 -6.78 -14.03
CA GLN A 52 -22.04 -6.80 -14.35
C GLN A 52 -22.93 -6.38 -13.17
N ILE A 53 -22.58 -6.75 -11.93
CA ILE A 53 -23.30 -6.30 -10.73
C ILE A 53 -23.14 -4.79 -10.52
N GLY A 54 -21.96 -4.24 -10.86
CA GLY A 54 -21.67 -2.81 -10.81
C GLY A 54 -21.25 -2.31 -9.42
N PHE A 55 -19.98 -1.95 -9.30
CA PHE A 55 -19.36 -1.39 -8.09
C PHE A 55 -18.64 -0.08 -8.40
N ASP A 56 -18.31 0.66 -7.35
CA ASP A 56 -17.63 1.96 -7.47
C ASP A 56 -16.14 1.82 -7.73
N GLY A 57 -15.58 0.64 -7.46
CA GLY A 57 -14.19 0.27 -7.70
C GLY A 57 -13.98 -1.22 -7.50
N TYR A 58 -12.83 -1.72 -7.94
CA TYR A 58 -12.53 -3.15 -7.95
C TYR A 58 -11.13 -3.37 -7.38
N GLY A 59 -10.95 -4.47 -6.66
CA GLY A 59 -9.68 -4.80 -6.03
C GLY A 59 -9.20 -6.20 -6.32
N PHE A 60 -7.89 -6.38 -6.27
CA PHE A 60 -7.26 -7.69 -6.31
C PHE A 60 -7.40 -8.38 -4.96
N GLY A 61 -8.08 -9.53 -4.90
CA GLY A 61 -8.19 -10.34 -3.69
C GLY A 61 -7.19 -11.47 -3.61
N GLY A 62 -6.70 -11.76 -2.40
CA GLY A 62 -5.73 -12.82 -2.13
C GLY A 62 -4.29 -12.33 -2.19
N TRP A 63 -3.35 -13.23 -1.96
CA TRP A 63 -1.91 -12.93 -2.06
C TRP A 63 -1.43 -13.20 -3.49
N PRO A 64 -0.78 -12.23 -4.16
CA PRO A 64 -0.25 -12.40 -5.52
C PRO A 64 1.08 -13.16 -5.45
N LEU A 65 1.04 -14.44 -5.11
CA LEU A 65 2.21 -15.30 -5.03
C LEU A 65 2.11 -16.43 -6.06
N ASN A 66 3.20 -16.69 -6.77
CA ASN A 66 3.34 -17.84 -7.65
C ASN A 66 3.59 -19.12 -6.84
N GLU A 67 3.81 -20.25 -7.52
CA GLU A 67 4.06 -21.55 -6.87
C GLU A 67 5.39 -21.61 -6.10
N GLU A 68 6.29 -20.65 -6.35
CA GLU A 68 7.60 -20.51 -5.71
C GLU A 68 7.58 -19.47 -4.57
N ASP A 69 6.38 -19.02 -4.14
CA ASP A 69 6.17 -17.97 -3.14
C ASP A 69 6.78 -16.61 -3.53
N GLU A 70 6.99 -16.36 -4.83
CA GLU A 70 7.45 -15.08 -5.36
C GLU A 70 6.28 -14.21 -5.81
N PHE A 71 6.49 -12.90 -5.86
CA PHE A 71 5.47 -11.93 -6.23
C PHE A 71 5.05 -12.08 -7.71
N ASP A 72 3.79 -12.41 -7.96
CA ASP A 72 3.25 -12.72 -9.29
C ASP A 72 2.73 -11.46 -10.00
N ASN A 73 3.64 -10.77 -10.69
CA ASN A 73 3.33 -9.59 -11.49
C ASN A 73 2.41 -9.90 -12.67
N ASP A 74 2.49 -11.09 -13.26
CA ASP A 74 1.70 -11.47 -14.43
C ASP A 74 0.23 -11.65 -14.07
N LEU A 75 -0.06 -12.26 -12.93
CA LEU A 75 -1.42 -12.40 -12.43
C LEU A 75 -2.01 -11.05 -12.03
N LEU A 76 -1.23 -10.18 -11.37
CA LEU A 76 -1.67 -8.84 -10.98
C LEU A 76 -2.03 -7.98 -12.19
N SER A 77 -1.16 -7.96 -13.20
CA SER A 77 -1.36 -7.24 -14.46
C SER A 77 -2.58 -7.79 -15.21
N TYR A 78 -2.71 -9.12 -15.29
CA TYR A 78 -3.88 -9.74 -15.88
C TYR A 78 -5.17 -9.32 -15.18
N VAL A 79 -5.22 -9.42 -13.84
CA VAL A 79 -6.41 -9.03 -13.07
C VAL A 79 -6.73 -7.53 -13.19
N ALA A 80 -5.71 -6.67 -13.27
CA ALA A 80 -5.90 -5.24 -13.50
C ALA A 80 -6.54 -4.94 -14.86
N SER A 81 -6.19 -5.70 -15.91
CA SER A 81 -6.78 -5.54 -17.26
C SER A 81 -8.24 -6.00 -17.34
N LEU A 82 -8.70 -6.82 -16.39
CA LEU A 82 -10.11 -7.23 -16.27
C LEU A 82 -10.99 -6.17 -15.57
N MET A 83 -10.38 -5.17 -14.92
CA MET A 83 -11.11 -4.10 -14.24
C MET A 83 -11.42 -2.94 -15.19
N PRO A 84 -12.58 -2.28 -15.08
CA PRO A 84 -12.89 -1.10 -15.89
C PRO A 84 -11.87 0.03 -15.67
N ASP A 85 -11.41 0.64 -16.76
CA ASP A 85 -10.38 1.69 -16.71
C ASP A 85 -10.84 2.98 -16.02
N ASN A 86 -12.15 3.25 -16.03
CA ASN A 86 -12.75 4.41 -15.37
C ASN A 86 -13.11 4.17 -13.90
N SER A 87 -12.60 3.08 -13.30
CA SER A 87 -12.86 2.72 -11.90
C SER A 87 -11.57 2.66 -11.09
N PRO A 88 -11.58 3.03 -9.80
CA PRO A 88 -10.43 2.84 -8.92
C PRO A 88 -10.06 1.36 -8.81
N LYS A 89 -8.77 1.06 -8.95
CA LYS A 89 -8.20 -0.29 -8.91
C LYS A 89 -7.40 -0.44 -7.60
N TYR A 90 -7.87 -1.31 -6.72
CA TYR A 90 -7.33 -1.48 -5.37
C TYR A 90 -6.41 -2.71 -5.28
N ALA A 91 -5.14 -2.49 -4.99
CA ALA A 91 -4.17 -3.53 -4.66
C ALA A 91 -4.21 -3.85 -3.16
N LEU A 92 -5.04 -4.84 -2.76
CA LEU A 92 -5.24 -5.16 -1.34
C LEU A 92 -4.02 -5.86 -0.74
N GLY A 93 -3.52 -5.35 0.38
CA GLY A 93 -2.43 -5.94 1.16
C GLY A 93 -1.04 -5.78 0.54
N ILE A 94 -0.91 -5.04 -0.56
CA ILE A 94 0.37 -4.82 -1.24
C ILE A 94 1.03 -3.58 -0.66
N GLY A 95 2.23 -3.75 -0.11
CA GLY A 95 2.96 -2.63 0.46
C GLY A 95 4.47 -2.70 0.39
N ASN A 96 5.11 -3.70 -0.22
CA ASN A 96 6.54 -3.52 -0.50
C ASN A 96 6.69 -2.31 -1.46
N PRO A 97 7.59 -1.33 -1.20
CA PRO A 97 7.70 -0.13 -2.04
C PRO A 97 7.89 -0.42 -3.54
N THR A 98 8.69 -1.42 -3.90
CA THR A 98 8.87 -1.84 -5.31
C THR A 98 7.57 -2.44 -5.86
N ALA A 99 6.90 -3.31 -5.11
CA ALA A 99 5.62 -3.90 -5.53
C ALA A 99 4.50 -2.84 -5.70
N VAL A 100 4.50 -1.78 -4.89
CA VAL A 100 3.57 -0.65 -5.04
C VAL A 100 3.83 0.08 -6.35
N VAL A 101 5.09 0.34 -6.71
CA VAL A 101 5.47 0.94 -8.00
C VAL A 101 5.04 0.05 -9.16
N ASP A 102 5.28 -1.25 -9.09
CA ASP A 102 4.92 -2.19 -10.15
C ASP A 102 3.39 -2.28 -10.33
N CYS A 103 2.65 -2.36 -9.24
CA CYS A 103 1.19 -2.33 -9.29
C CYS A 103 0.67 -0.99 -9.84
N PHE A 104 1.31 0.13 -9.51
CA PHE A 104 0.95 1.43 -10.08
C PHE A 104 1.12 1.43 -11.61
N LYS A 105 2.22 0.87 -12.13
CA LYS A 105 2.43 0.69 -13.60
C LYS A 105 1.34 -0.17 -14.26
N MET A 106 0.73 -1.08 -13.52
CA MET A 106 -0.39 -1.93 -13.97
C MET A 106 -1.75 -1.21 -13.87
N GLY A 107 -1.81 0.01 -13.34
CA GLY A 107 -3.02 0.82 -13.18
C GLY A 107 -3.69 0.73 -11.81
N TYR A 108 -3.09 0.08 -10.81
CA TYR A 108 -3.57 0.14 -9.43
C TYR A 108 -3.30 1.51 -8.81
N ASN A 109 -4.28 2.07 -8.10
CA ASN A 109 -4.20 3.42 -7.54
C ASN A 109 -4.66 3.54 -6.08
N ILE A 110 -5.08 2.43 -5.46
CA ILE A 110 -5.35 2.35 -4.02
C ILE A 110 -4.53 1.19 -3.45
N PHE A 111 -3.93 1.39 -2.28
CA PHE A 111 -3.07 0.43 -1.61
C PHE A 111 -3.33 0.43 -0.11
N ASP A 112 -3.19 -0.73 0.53
CA ASP A 112 -3.15 -0.84 1.98
C ASP A 112 -2.07 -1.84 2.41
N CYS A 113 -1.42 -1.56 3.52
CA CYS A 113 -0.46 -2.49 4.08
C CYS A 113 -0.16 -2.22 5.55
N VAL A 114 0.07 -3.29 6.31
CA VAL A 114 0.52 -3.21 7.71
C VAL A 114 2.01 -2.90 7.84
N LEU A 115 2.81 -3.17 6.79
CA LEU A 115 4.26 -3.09 6.78
C LEU A 115 4.83 -1.81 7.43
N PRO A 116 4.49 -0.59 7.00
CA PRO A 116 5.11 0.62 7.55
C PRO A 116 4.95 0.73 9.07
N THR A 117 3.79 0.35 9.61
CA THR A 117 3.54 0.45 11.05
C THR A 117 4.08 -0.74 11.83
N ARG A 118 3.91 -1.98 11.32
CA ARG A 118 4.38 -3.20 11.96
C ARG A 118 5.89 -3.18 12.06
N ASP A 119 6.56 -2.89 10.96
CA ASP A 119 8.01 -2.98 10.87
C ASP A 119 8.70 -1.88 11.67
N ALA A 120 8.12 -0.68 11.70
CA ALA A 120 8.56 0.42 12.57
C ALA A 120 8.67 -0.03 14.03
N ARG A 121 7.64 -0.71 14.54
CA ARG A 121 7.64 -1.23 15.92
C ARG A 121 8.64 -2.37 16.14
N HIS A 122 9.07 -3.03 15.07
CA HIS A 122 10.11 -4.07 15.09
C HIS A 122 11.46 -3.54 14.58
N LYS A 123 11.74 -2.25 14.78
CA LYS A 123 13.05 -1.61 14.55
C LYS A 123 13.50 -1.62 13.06
N ARG A 124 12.59 -1.90 12.11
CA ARG A 124 12.84 -1.86 10.66
C ARG A 124 12.16 -0.66 10.01
N LEU A 125 12.96 0.21 9.44
CA LEU A 125 12.53 1.48 8.84
C LEU A 125 12.73 1.46 7.33
N TYR A 126 11.89 2.22 6.62
CA TYR A 126 11.96 2.38 5.17
C TYR A 126 12.61 3.72 4.83
N ASN A 127 13.72 3.68 4.11
CA ASN A 127 14.51 4.86 3.79
C ASN A 127 14.75 4.98 2.28
N PHE A 128 14.66 6.20 1.74
CA PHE A 128 15.12 6.49 0.38
C PHE A 128 16.65 6.59 0.35
N ILE A 129 17.29 5.89 -0.59
CA ILE A 129 18.77 5.93 -0.75
C ILE A 129 19.24 7.01 -1.73
N LYS A 130 18.32 7.56 -2.54
CA LYS A 130 18.52 8.69 -3.46
C LYS A 130 17.51 9.77 -3.15
N ASP A 131 17.75 11.01 -3.59
CA ASP A 131 16.77 12.09 -3.48
C ASP A 131 15.53 11.73 -4.31
N PRO A 132 14.37 11.44 -3.69
CA PRO A 132 13.19 10.97 -4.39
C PRO A 132 12.63 12.02 -5.36
N ASN A 133 12.97 13.30 -5.21
CA ASN A 133 12.50 14.36 -6.10
C ASN A 133 13.37 14.54 -7.35
N LYS A 134 14.49 13.81 -7.45
CA LYS A 134 15.45 13.90 -8.57
C LYS A 134 15.55 12.61 -9.38
N ILE A 135 14.75 11.62 -9.04
CA ILE A 135 14.72 10.32 -9.71
C ILE A 135 13.33 10.07 -10.29
N ASP A 136 13.29 9.30 -11.37
CA ASP A 136 12.04 8.76 -11.90
C ASP A 136 11.79 7.42 -11.22
N ILE A 137 10.86 7.40 -10.26
CA ILE A 137 10.56 6.21 -9.44
C ILE A 137 10.01 5.05 -10.27
N LEU A 138 9.48 5.32 -11.47
CA LEU A 138 8.97 4.29 -12.38
C LEU A 138 10.10 3.59 -13.14
N LYS A 139 11.30 4.18 -13.22
CA LYS A 139 12.44 3.66 -13.98
C LYS A 139 13.59 3.16 -13.09
N GLU A 140 13.48 3.31 -11.79
CA GLU A 140 14.53 3.00 -10.84
C GLU A 140 14.13 1.83 -9.96
N ASP A 141 14.83 0.71 -10.06
CA ASP A 141 14.56 -0.47 -9.22
C ASP A 141 15.18 -0.34 -7.82
N PHE A 142 16.18 0.54 -7.68
CA PHE A 142 16.98 0.73 -6.47
C PHE A 142 16.88 2.18 -5.97
N PHE A 143 15.77 2.51 -5.31
CA PHE A 143 15.52 3.83 -4.74
C PHE A 143 15.34 3.84 -3.21
N TRP A 144 15.20 2.67 -2.60
CA TRP A 144 14.93 2.53 -1.16
C TRP A 144 15.71 1.38 -0.53
N GLU A 145 15.84 1.41 0.79
CA GLU A 145 16.43 0.35 1.59
C GLU A 145 15.70 0.18 2.93
N HIS A 146 15.98 -0.94 3.60
CA HIS A 146 15.67 -1.10 5.00
C HIS A 146 16.79 -0.53 5.88
N LEU A 147 16.42 0.32 6.82
CA LEU A 147 17.28 0.75 7.93
C LEU A 147 16.87 -0.02 9.20
N PHE A 148 17.79 -0.79 9.77
CA PHE A 148 17.57 -1.50 11.04
C PHE A 148 18.15 -0.69 12.19
N ILE A 149 17.31 0.07 12.90
CA ILE A 149 17.79 1.09 13.84
C ILE A 149 18.50 0.50 15.08
N SER A 150 18.31 -0.79 15.37
CA SER A 150 19.02 -1.52 16.42
C SER A 150 20.49 -1.81 16.13
N GLN A 151 20.99 -1.56 14.91
CA GLN A 151 22.39 -1.82 14.58
C GLN A 151 23.33 -0.88 15.36
N GLU A 152 24.44 -1.43 15.87
CA GLU A 152 25.42 -0.71 16.71
C GLU A 152 26.01 0.54 16.05
N LYS A 153 26.14 0.54 14.71
CA LYS A 153 26.62 1.73 13.96
C LYS A 153 25.79 2.98 14.22
N TYR A 154 24.53 2.84 14.64
CA TYR A 154 23.64 3.95 14.93
C TYR A 154 23.73 4.46 16.38
N LEU A 155 24.43 3.77 17.28
CA LEU A 155 24.52 4.10 18.71
C LEU A 155 24.94 5.55 18.97
N LYS A 156 25.84 6.08 18.12
CA LYS A 156 26.38 7.44 18.23
C LYS A 156 26.18 8.27 16.96
N ASP A 157 25.32 7.82 16.05
CA ASP A 157 25.04 8.54 14.80
C ASP A 157 24.12 9.76 15.06
N PRO A 158 24.64 11.00 14.98
CA PRO A 158 23.86 12.19 15.27
C PRO A 158 22.98 12.61 14.09
N THR A 159 23.07 11.94 12.94
CA THR A 159 22.30 12.28 11.73
C THR A 159 20.84 11.87 11.86
N PRO A 160 19.91 12.52 11.14
CA PRO A 160 18.52 12.08 11.06
C PRO A 160 18.40 10.70 10.40
N LEU A 161 17.25 10.05 10.53
CA LEU A 161 16.99 8.75 9.87
C LEU A 161 17.18 8.81 8.35
N SER A 162 16.75 9.92 7.75
CA SER A 162 16.87 10.18 6.32
C SER A 162 17.05 11.67 6.07
N GLN A 163 18.00 12.02 5.21
CA GLN A 163 18.21 13.39 4.73
C GLN A 163 17.15 13.84 3.71
N PHE A 164 16.37 12.90 3.17
CA PHE A 164 15.35 13.16 2.14
C PHE A 164 13.92 13.16 2.71
N CYS A 165 13.77 13.03 4.03
CA CYS A 165 12.48 12.93 4.69
C CYS A 165 12.23 14.17 5.55
N ASP A 166 11.04 14.74 5.38
CA ASP A 166 10.53 15.93 6.06
C ASP A 166 9.60 15.58 7.24
N CYS A 167 9.61 14.33 7.72
CA CYS A 167 8.78 13.94 8.85
C CYS A 167 9.29 14.54 10.17
N TYR A 168 8.38 14.63 11.16
CA TYR A 168 8.70 15.10 12.50
C TYR A 168 9.92 14.38 13.10
N THR A 169 10.02 13.06 12.91
CA THR A 169 11.15 12.28 13.44
C THR A 169 12.49 12.73 12.85
N CYS A 170 12.57 12.89 11.52
CA CYS A 170 13.80 13.31 10.84
C CYS A 170 14.17 14.77 11.11
N GLN A 171 13.20 15.64 11.40
CA GLN A 171 13.46 17.06 11.67
C GLN A 171 13.95 17.33 13.10
N HIS A 172 13.66 16.42 14.04
CA HIS A 172 13.87 16.69 15.47
C HIS A 172 14.76 15.68 16.20
N TYR A 173 14.99 14.49 15.64
CA TYR A 173 15.71 13.43 16.34
C TYR A 173 16.77 12.77 15.46
N SER A 174 17.85 12.34 16.12
CA SER A 174 18.92 11.58 15.50
C SER A 174 18.63 10.08 15.50
N LYS A 175 19.36 9.34 14.66
CA LYS A 175 19.41 7.88 14.72
C LYS A 175 19.88 7.38 16.08
N ALA A 176 20.90 8.01 16.68
CA ALA A 176 21.37 7.68 18.03
C ALA A 176 20.26 7.79 19.09
N TYR A 177 19.45 8.84 19.04
CA TYR A 177 18.35 9.00 19.97
C TYR A 177 17.28 7.93 19.76
N LEU A 178 16.88 7.67 18.51
CA LEU A 178 15.88 6.64 18.24
C LEU A 178 16.39 5.24 18.62
N HIS A 179 17.66 4.93 18.34
CA HIS A 179 18.32 3.71 18.78
C HIS A 179 18.24 3.57 20.30
N HIS A 180 18.65 4.61 21.04
CA HIS A 180 18.58 4.64 22.49
C HIS A 180 17.17 4.38 23.02
N LEU A 181 16.14 5.04 22.47
CA LEU A 181 14.74 4.81 22.88
C LEU A 181 14.30 3.36 22.68
N PHE A 182 14.74 2.70 21.61
CA PHE A 182 14.45 1.28 21.39
C PHE A 182 15.21 0.35 22.35
N GLU A 183 16.38 0.74 22.83
CA GLU A 183 17.17 -0.03 23.80
C GLU A 183 16.58 0.07 25.21
N ILE A 184 16.03 1.23 25.59
CA ILE A 184 15.35 1.40 26.88
C ILE A 184 13.85 1.03 26.84
N GLU A 185 13.38 0.48 25.70
CA GLU A 185 11.99 0.07 25.47
C GLU A 185 10.96 1.20 25.68
N ASP A 186 11.34 2.46 25.40
CA ASP A 186 10.42 3.58 25.48
C ASP A 186 9.41 3.55 24.33
N SER A 187 8.11 3.64 24.67
CA SER A 187 7.00 3.69 23.71
C SER A 187 7.12 4.81 22.66
N LEU A 188 7.85 5.88 22.96
CA LEU A 188 8.14 6.96 22.02
C LEU A 188 8.93 6.45 20.80
N ALA A 189 9.77 5.43 20.96
CA ALA A 189 10.53 4.82 19.86
C ALA A 189 9.59 4.34 18.74
N ALA A 190 8.58 3.55 19.12
CA ALA A 190 7.58 3.01 18.22
C ALA A 190 6.78 4.12 17.52
N ARG A 191 6.44 5.19 18.25
CA ARG A 191 5.71 6.34 17.70
C ARG A 191 6.54 7.08 16.65
N LEU A 192 7.79 7.44 16.98
CA LEU A 192 8.70 8.15 16.08
C LEU A 192 9.05 7.33 14.84
N ALA A 193 9.33 6.03 15.01
CA ALA A 193 9.57 5.10 13.92
C ALA A 193 8.36 4.98 12.97
N THR A 194 7.14 4.92 13.53
CA THR A 194 5.91 4.79 12.75
C THR A 194 5.63 6.06 11.95
N ILE A 195 5.84 7.24 12.54
CA ILE A 195 5.72 8.53 11.83
C ILE A 195 6.66 8.55 10.62
N HIS A 196 7.90 8.11 10.79
CA HIS A 196 8.87 8.06 9.70
C HIS A 196 8.43 7.11 8.59
N ASN A 197 8.13 5.85 8.91
CA ASN A 197 7.73 4.86 7.91
C ASN A 197 6.45 5.26 7.15
N LEU A 198 5.43 5.77 7.86
CA LEU A 198 4.23 6.27 7.21
C LEU A 198 4.55 7.43 6.27
N ARG A 199 5.41 8.37 6.68
CA ARG A 199 5.81 9.47 5.79
C ARG A 199 6.56 8.97 4.55
N THR A 200 7.45 7.98 4.68
CA THR A 200 8.13 7.37 3.52
C THR A 200 7.12 6.81 2.52
N TYR A 201 6.10 6.10 3.00
CA TYR A 201 5.04 5.55 2.14
C TYR A 201 4.16 6.64 1.53
N THR A 202 3.75 7.64 2.31
CA THR A 202 2.97 8.78 1.77
C THR A 202 3.78 9.52 0.70
N LYS A 203 5.09 9.72 0.91
CA LYS A 203 5.96 10.35 -0.08
C LYS A 203 6.08 9.50 -1.35
N LEU A 204 6.17 8.18 -1.24
CA LEU A 204 6.12 7.29 -2.41
C LEU A 204 4.84 7.49 -3.21
N ILE A 205 3.68 7.51 -2.56
CA ILE A 205 2.39 7.75 -3.23
C ILE A 205 2.32 9.15 -3.85
N GLU A 206 2.85 10.18 -3.19
CA GLU A 206 2.94 11.54 -3.76
C GLU A 206 3.75 11.55 -5.07
N LEU A 207 4.87 10.84 -5.14
CA LEU A 207 5.71 10.74 -6.34
C LEU A 207 5.02 9.97 -7.45
N LEU A 208 4.30 8.90 -7.14
CA LEU A 208 3.54 8.15 -8.14
C LEU A 208 2.45 9.03 -8.76
N ARG A 209 1.74 9.82 -7.95
CA ARG A 209 0.69 10.73 -8.41
C ARG A 209 1.17 11.87 -9.30
N THR A 210 2.47 12.18 -9.37
CA THR A 210 2.97 13.15 -10.36
C THR A 210 3.07 12.57 -11.77
N HIS A 211 2.80 11.27 -11.92
CA HIS A 211 2.81 10.54 -13.19
C HIS A 211 1.41 10.08 -13.64
N ASP A 212 0.37 10.37 -12.85
CA ASP A 212 -1.05 10.21 -13.21
C ASP A 212 -1.53 11.39 -14.08
#